data_AF-A0A6J1TCY1-F1
#
_entry.id   AF-A0A6J1TCY1-F1
#
_cell.length_a   1.000
_cell.length_b   1.000
_cell.length_c   1.000
_cell.angle_alpha   90.00
_cell.angle_beta   90.00
_cell.angle_gamma   90.00
#
_symmetry.space_group_name_H-M   'P 1'
#
loop_
_entity.id
_entity.type
_entity.pdbx_description
1 polymer ?
#
loop_
_entity_poly.entity_id
_entity_poly.type
_entity_poly.pdbx_seq_one_letter_code
_entity_poly.pdbx_strand_id
1 'polypeptide(L)'
;MDLKCDICFLNFDLDAHRPKNLPCGHTICKECVENPSLGRKCPTCRKAFKIRRLEDLPDSFLTIRLLEDEDAPPCKKLKIEDPELQQLQRGAVAGRKVVEMLRLVVPLAVEALNRQLESSVAQLGQVEQALERRVQREAAGDVGTTSDAVEEPLQLAEQLEASHRLLTSTKCTVTAEEEGGSSWTASVQPGGCGDILRVLLLQLRADGQLGKVDDAIAVSDGPAVAYVGSPLISVLTISDKQLVNGRLKVEDILRDAQKQWTIPRSLKNLKGDGSEDLLRVIGAHLVELETSGEVQPSVMEEVQKMSGLRRLQVKCAMDTAYPDLPLQLEELSVTVMTENQLRCVERMPRLRSLKAYDYFGPNLTFPPSQHGRLLWLSVGFHTEKKPTMLSLIRAHASSLQELHVYCTFSASRRQFYFPDLGQELAACGLQSLRRLVLCFTGLARPCIEHGQVAGCLLQRRSIRGFFPQHVDVMCGSCHMSSTAILD
;
A
#
# COMPACT_ATOMS: atom_id res chain seq x y z
N MET A 1 -39.70 10.76 -5.67
CA MET A 1 -40.16 10.18 -6.94
C MET A 1 -39.46 11.00 -8.00
N ASP A 2 -38.53 10.41 -8.76
CA ASP A 2 -37.70 11.19 -9.69
C ASP A 2 -38.53 11.60 -10.92
N LEU A 3 -38.92 12.87 -10.98
CA LEU A 3 -39.68 13.46 -12.08
C LEU A 3 -38.73 13.79 -13.25
N LYS A 4 -38.45 12.81 -14.11
CA LYS A 4 -37.51 12.92 -15.24
C LYS A 4 -38.21 12.75 -16.59
N CYS A 5 -37.68 13.40 -17.62
CA CYS A 5 -38.12 13.22 -19.00
C CYS A 5 -37.59 11.89 -19.56
N ASP A 6 -38.46 11.04 -20.09
CA ASP A 6 -38.06 9.73 -20.65
C ASP A 6 -37.25 9.80 -21.96
N ILE A 7 -37.05 11.00 -22.50
CA ILE A 7 -36.35 11.22 -23.78
C ILE A 7 -34.93 11.73 -23.57
N CYS A 8 -34.78 12.84 -22.85
CA CYS A 8 -33.46 13.39 -22.54
C CYS A 8 -32.89 12.91 -21.20
N PHE A 9 -33.68 12.21 -20.39
CA PHE A 9 -33.34 11.75 -19.04
C PHE A 9 -32.97 12.85 -18.03
N LEU A 10 -33.25 14.11 -18.38
CA LEU A 10 -33.09 15.26 -17.49
C LEU A 10 -34.32 15.44 -16.59
N ASN A 11 -34.10 15.99 -15.40
CA ASN A 11 -35.19 16.29 -14.46
C ASN A 11 -36.13 17.34 -15.09
N PHE A 12 -37.43 17.19 -14.84
CA PHE A 12 -38.38 18.24 -15.17
C PHE A 12 -38.11 19.46 -14.29
N ASP A 13 -38.22 20.64 -14.89
CA ASP A 13 -38.11 21.93 -14.23
C ASP A 13 -39.31 22.81 -14.61
N LEU A 14 -39.38 24.05 -14.12
CA LEU A 14 -40.45 24.98 -14.47
C LEU A 14 -40.14 25.83 -15.71
N ASP A 15 -38.96 25.64 -16.31
CA ASP A 15 -38.39 26.48 -17.36
C ASP A 15 -38.21 25.70 -18.68
N ALA A 16 -37.00 25.22 -18.98
CA ALA A 16 -36.64 24.58 -20.24
C ALA A 16 -37.12 23.12 -20.33
N HIS A 17 -37.05 22.38 -19.21
CA HIS A 17 -37.52 21.01 -19.10
C HIS A 17 -38.94 20.91 -18.56
N ARG A 18 -39.80 21.90 -18.87
CA ARG A 18 -41.17 21.92 -18.37
C ARG A 18 -42.00 20.74 -18.88
N PRO A 19 -42.68 19.96 -18.01
CA PRO A 19 -43.36 18.73 -18.41
C PRO A 19 -44.64 19.00 -19.22
N LYS A 20 -44.71 18.47 -20.43
CA LYS A 20 -45.81 18.59 -21.40
C LYS A 20 -46.54 17.27 -21.60
N ASN A 21 -47.86 17.29 -21.53
CA ASN A 21 -48.71 16.11 -21.72
C ASN A 21 -49.09 15.95 -23.19
N LEU A 22 -48.62 14.86 -23.81
CA LEU A 22 -49.04 14.46 -25.15
C LEU A 22 -50.49 13.96 -25.14
N PRO A 23 -51.22 14.00 -26.28
CA PRO A 23 -52.62 13.57 -26.33
C PRO A 23 -52.85 12.08 -26.03
N CYS A 24 -51.78 11.28 -26.03
CA CYS A 24 -51.83 9.88 -25.60
C CYS A 24 -51.70 9.70 -24.09
N GLY A 25 -51.51 10.78 -23.32
CA GLY A 25 -51.35 10.78 -21.86
C GLY A 25 -49.91 10.68 -21.37
N HIS A 26 -48.92 10.49 -22.25
CA HIS A 26 -47.50 10.46 -21.86
C HIS A 26 -46.95 11.88 -21.70
N THR A 27 -46.01 12.03 -20.76
CA THR A 27 -45.41 13.33 -20.44
C THR A 27 -43.95 13.37 -20.88
N ILE A 28 -43.55 14.40 -21.60
CA ILE A 28 -42.15 14.66 -22.00
C ILE A 28 -41.84 16.15 -21.81
N CYS A 29 -40.56 16.55 -21.78
CA CYS A 29 -40.22 17.94 -21.51
C CYS A 29 -40.44 18.85 -22.73
N LYS A 30 -40.65 20.14 -22.48
CA LYS A 30 -40.86 21.18 -23.49
C LYS A 30 -39.76 21.18 -24.54
N GLU A 31 -38.50 21.15 -24.13
CA GLU A 31 -37.37 21.12 -25.06
C GLU A 31 -37.39 19.90 -26.00
N CYS A 32 -37.78 18.72 -25.49
CA CYS A 32 -37.93 17.53 -26.32
C CYS A 32 -39.15 17.60 -27.26
N VAL A 33 -40.23 18.24 -26.83
CA VAL A 33 -41.42 18.50 -27.67
C VAL A 33 -41.06 19.43 -28.83
N GLU A 34 -40.30 20.48 -28.56
CA GLU A 34 -39.90 21.50 -29.54
C GLU A 34 -38.79 21.02 -30.47
N ASN A 35 -38.16 19.87 -30.17
CA ASN A 35 -37.13 19.29 -31.02
C ASN A 35 -37.72 18.86 -32.38
N PRO A 36 -37.24 19.41 -33.52
CA PRO A 36 -37.77 19.11 -34.85
C PRO A 36 -37.72 17.63 -35.23
N SER A 37 -36.83 16.86 -34.61
CA SER A 37 -36.64 15.43 -34.89
C SER A 37 -37.70 14.51 -34.27
N LEU A 38 -38.48 14.98 -33.29
CA LEU A 38 -39.52 14.17 -32.61
C LEU A 38 -40.67 13.78 -33.56
N GLY A 39 -40.96 14.63 -34.54
CA GLY A 39 -42.09 14.48 -35.44
C GLY A 39 -43.46 14.51 -34.73
N ARG A 40 -44.55 14.18 -35.45
CA ARG A 40 -45.93 14.21 -34.92
C ARG A 40 -46.37 12.89 -34.29
N LYS A 41 -45.47 12.20 -33.58
CA LYS A 41 -45.73 10.91 -32.94
C LYS A 41 -45.14 10.88 -31.54
N CYS A 42 -45.85 10.24 -30.62
CA CYS A 42 -45.34 10.05 -29.26
C CYS A 42 -44.13 9.10 -29.31
N PRO A 43 -42.97 9.45 -28.71
CA PRO A 43 -41.81 8.58 -28.71
C PRO A 43 -42.02 7.29 -27.90
N THR A 44 -42.82 7.35 -26.83
CA THR A 44 -43.06 6.23 -25.92
C THR A 44 -44.02 5.22 -26.51
N CYS A 45 -45.20 5.65 -27.00
CA CYS A 45 -46.25 4.75 -27.49
C CYS A 45 -46.44 4.79 -29.01
N ARG A 46 -45.66 5.59 -29.74
CA ARG A 46 -45.67 5.75 -31.21
C ARG A 46 -47.00 6.25 -31.81
N LYS A 47 -47.99 6.58 -30.97
CA LYS A 47 -49.29 7.10 -31.41
C LYS A 47 -49.10 8.49 -32.03
N ALA A 48 -49.58 8.67 -33.26
CA ALA A 48 -49.56 9.95 -33.93
C ALA A 48 -50.56 10.91 -33.27
N PHE A 49 -50.18 12.16 -33.12
CA PHE A 49 -51.05 13.20 -32.57
C PHE A 49 -51.23 14.35 -33.55
N LYS A 50 -52.46 14.87 -33.63
CA LYS A 50 -52.87 15.91 -34.58
C LYS A 50 -52.99 17.25 -33.86
N ILE A 51 -51.86 17.92 -33.64
CA ILE A 51 -51.81 19.26 -33.04
C ILE A 51 -51.34 20.26 -34.08
N ARG A 52 -51.84 21.50 -34.02
CA ARG A 52 -51.49 22.56 -34.98
C ARG A 52 -50.07 23.10 -34.74
N ARG A 53 -49.68 23.31 -33.49
CA ARG A 53 -48.37 23.79 -33.03
C ARG A 53 -47.93 22.99 -31.79
N LEU A 54 -46.66 22.59 -31.71
CA LEU A 54 -46.17 21.71 -30.65
C LEU A 54 -46.13 22.44 -29.29
N GLU A 55 -46.05 23.76 -29.33
CA GLU A 55 -46.04 24.67 -28.19
C GLU A 55 -47.39 24.74 -27.47
N ASP A 56 -48.49 24.35 -28.14
CA ASP A 56 -49.86 24.35 -27.59
C ASP A 56 -50.15 23.13 -26.69
N LEU A 57 -49.17 22.25 -26.47
CA LEU A 57 -49.32 21.09 -25.60
C LEU A 57 -49.54 21.52 -24.14
N PRO A 58 -50.56 20.96 -23.46
CA PRO A 58 -50.86 21.32 -22.09
C PRO A 58 -49.76 20.87 -21.15
N ASP A 59 -49.50 21.66 -20.13
CA ASP A 59 -48.57 21.30 -19.08
C ASP A 59 -49.13 20.18 -18.19
N SER A 60 -48.24 19.36 -17.63
CA SER A 60 -48.61 18.46 -16.55
C SER A 60 -48.73 19.21 -15.23
N PHE A 61 -49.91 19.73 -14.94
CA PHE A 61 -50.19 20.51 -13.74
C PHE A 61 -49.86 19.77 -12.44
N LEU A 62 -50.07 18.44 -12.39
CA LEU A 62 -49.71 17.62 -11.24
C LEU A 62 -48.19 17.56 -11.03
N THR A 63 -47.44 17.42 -12.12
CA THR A 63 -45.97 17.39 -12.07
C THR A 63 -45.41 18.76 -11.68
N ILE A 64 -45.99 19.84 -12.20
CA ILE A 64 -45.57 21.21 -11.89
C ILE A 64 -45.85 21.57 -10.44
N ARG A 65 -47.02 21.22 -9.90
CA ARG A 65 -47.31 21.41 -8.47
C ARG A 65 -46.31 20.68 -7.56
N LEU A 66 -45.90 19.48 -7.95
CA LEU A 66 -44.89 18.73 -7.20
C LEU A 66 -43.51 19.38 -7.26
N LEU A 67 -43.19 20.12 -8.35
CA LEU A 67 -41.95 20.90 -8.46
C LEU A 67 -42.05 22.20 -7.65
N GLU A 68 -43.20 22.88 -7.67
CA GLU A 68 -43.45 24.11 -6.89
C GLU A 68 -43.48 23.86 -5.37
N ASP A 69 -43.93 22.68 -4.92
CA ASP A 69 -43.94 22.30 -3.49
C ASP A 69 -42.52 21.97 -2.93
N GLU A 70 -41.51 21.71 -3.78
CA GLU A 70 -40.13 21.49 -3.36
C GLU A 70 -39.39 22.80 -3.00
N ASP A 71 -39.91 23.97 -3.39
CA ASP A 71 -39.36 25.32 -3.11
C ASP A 71 -39.91 25.97 -1.81
N ALA A 72 -40.75 25.27 -1.03
CA ALA A 72 -41.26 25.74 0.26
C ALA A 72 -40.31 25.38 1.44
N PRO A 73 -40.16 26.25 2.47
CA PRO A 73 -39.21 26.03 3.56
C PRO A 73 -39.57 24.78 4.40
N PRO A 74 -38.57 24.05 4.93
CA PRO A 74 -38.72 22.62 5.17
C PRO A 74 -39.56 22.31 6.42
N CYS A 75 -40.76 21.75 6.22
CA CYS A 75 -41.42 20.95 7.24
C CYS A 75 -40.84 19.52 7.24
N LYS A 76 -39.89 19.30 8.15
CA LYS A 76 -39.39 18.04 8.71
C LYS A 76 -39.93 16.76 8.06
N LYS A 77 -39.19 16.22 7.08
CA LYS A 77 -39.17 14.78 6.77
C LYS A 77 -37.72 14.29 6.78
N LEU A 78 -37.50 13.19 7.51
CA LEU A 78 -36.22 12.49 7.61
C LEU A 78 -35.80 12.00 6.22
N LYS A 79 -34.89 12.73 5.55
CA LYS A 79 -34.14 12.23 4.39
C LYS A 79 -33.11 11.23 4.91
N ILE A 80 -33.28 9.96 4.58
CA ILE A 80 -32.16 9.03 4.58
C ILE A 80 -31.33 9.44 3.37
N GLU A 81 -30.34 10.31 3.61
CA GLU A 81 -29.35 10.70 2.62
C GLU A 81 -28.57 9.45 2.23
N ASP A 82 -28.59 9.09 0.95
CA ASP A 82 -27.73 8.01 0.44
C ASP A 82 -26.28 8.54 0.43
N PRO A 83 -25.44 8.12 1.39
CA PRO A 83 -24.09 8.65 1.54
C PRO A 83 -23.21 8.28 0.33
N GLU A 84 -23.53 7.19 -0.37
CA GLU A 84 -22.80 6.75 -1.56
C GLU A 84 -23.05 7.71 -2.73
N LEU A 85 -24.30 8.15 -2.93
CA LEU A 85 -24.63 9.10 -3.99
C LEU A 85 -23.95 10.46 -3.79
N GLN A 86 -23.92 10.99 -2.55
CA GLN A 86 -23.21 12.23 -2.24
C GLN A 86 -21.69 12.09 -2.41
N GLN A 87 -21.12 10.94 -2.05
CA GLN A 87 -19.70 10.67 -2.25
C GLN A 87 -19.36 10.59 -3.75
N LEU A 88 -20.19 9.92 -4.55
CA LEU A 88 -20.02 9.83 -6.01
C LEU A 88 -20.12 11.19 -6.68
N GLN A 89 -21.06 12.04 -6.26
CA GLN A 89 -21.19 13.40 -6.79
C GLN A 89 -19.96 14.27 -6.48
N ARG A 90 -19.46 14.22 -5.24
CA ARG A 90 -18.21 14.92 -4.86
C ARG A 90 -17.01 14.39 -5.63
N GLY A 91 -16.90 13.06 -5.77
CA GLY A 91 -15.86 12.39 -6.56
C GLY A 91 -15.90 12.79 -8.04
N ALA A 92 -17.09 12.88 -8.64
CA ALA A 92 -17.23 13.28 -10.04
C ALA A 92 -16.85 14.76 -10.28
N VAL A 93 -17.17 15.65 -9.36
CA VAL A 93 -16.73 17.06 -9.42
C VAL A 93 -15.21 17.16 -9.30
N ALA A 94 -14.61 16.46 -8.33
CA ALA A 94 -13.16 16.42 -8.16
C ALA A 94 -12.47 15.82 -9.39
N GLY A 95 -12.99 14.72 -9.93
CA GLY A 95 -12.46 14.07 -11.13
C GLY A 95 -12.47 14.98 -12.37
N ARG A 96 -13.53 15.79 -12.57
CA ARG A 96 -13.54 16.79 -13.67
C ARG A 96 -12.43 17.82 -13.53
N LYS A 97 -12.16 18.31 -12.31
CA LYS A 97 -11.06 19.26 -12.04
C LYS A 97 -9.69 18.64 -12.27
N VAL A 98 -9.50 17.37 -11.91
CA VAL A 98 -8.26 16.64 -12.19
C VAL A 98 -8.02 16.55 -13.70
N VAL A 99 -9.04 16.18 -14.48
CA VAL A 99 -8.92 16.08 -15.95
C VAL A 99 -8.60 17.43 -16.58
N GLU A 100 -9.23 18.51 -16.12
CA GLU A 100 -8.95 19.88 -16.58
C GLU A 100 -7.49 20.28 -16.30
N MET A 101 -7.00 20.03 -15.09
CA MET A 101 -5.61 20.30 -14.72
C MET A 101 -4.62 19.49 -15.54
N LEU A 102 -4.88 18.19 -15.76
CA LEU A 102 -4.01 17.33 -16.57
C LEU A 102 -3.94 17.80 -18.03
N ARG A 103 -5.07 18.23 -18.61
CA ARG A 103 -5.08 18.78 -19.98
C ARG A 103 -4.22 20.03 -20.12
N LEU A 104 -4.10 20.83 -19.06
CA LEU A 104 -3.27 22.02 -19.03
C LEU A 104 -1.78 21.69 -18.81
N VAL A 105 -1.47 20.83 -17.84
CA VAL A 105 -0.09 20.61 -17.38
C VAL A 105 0.69 19.61 -18.25
N VAL A 106 0.03 18.60 -18.83
CA VAL A 106 0.72 17.56 -19.62
C VAL A 106 1.49 18.14 -20.82
N PRO A 107 0.91 19.04 -21.66
CA PRO A 107 1.65 19.64 -22.76
C PRO A 107 2.88 20.44 -22.29
N LEU A 108 2.76 21.19 -21.19
CA LEU A 108 3.86 21.98 -20.62
C LEU A 108 4.99 21.08 -20.12
N ALA A 109 4.66 19.95 -19.48
CA ALA A 109 5.64 18.96 -19.05
C ALA A 109 6.39 18.35 -20.24
N VAL A 110 5.69 17.99 -21.31
CA VAL A 110 6.32 17.44 -22.53
C VAL A 110 7.28 18.46 -23.16
N GLU A 111 6.88 19.73 -23.25
CA GLU A 111 7.74 20.78 -23.79
C GLU A 111 9.00 20.99 -22.93
N ALA A 112 8.85 21.03 -21.60
CA ALA A 112 9.99 21.16 -20.68
C ALA A 112 10.98 19.99 -20.84
N LEU A 113 10.49 18.76 -20.93
CA LEU A 113 11.32 17.57 -21.13
C LEU A 113 12.08 17.60 -22.45
N ASN A 114 11.45 18.08 -23.53
CA ASN A 114 12.12 18.24 -24.83
C ASN A 114 13.24 19.28 -24.76
N ARG A 115 13.01 20.43 -24.14
CA ARG A 115 14.04 21.47 -23.95
C ARG A 115 15.21 20.96 -23.11
N GLN A 116 14.94 20.18 -22.07
CA GLN A 116 15.96 19.56 -21.23
C GLN A 116 16.83 18.57 -22.03
N LEU A 117 16.23 17.78 -22.90
CA LEU A 117 16.94 16.86 -23.78
C LEU A 117 17.85 17.63 -24.76
N GLU A 118 17.32 18.64 -25.44
CA GLU A 118 18.09 19.49 -26.37
C GLU A 118 19.27 20.17 -25.66
N SER A 119 19.05 20.72 -24.46
CA SER A 119 20.10 21.32 -23.64
C SER A 119 21.18 20.31 -23.26
N SER A 120 20.80 19.12 -22.80
CA SER A 120 21.76 18.07 -22.41
C SER A 120 22.61 17.60 -23.60
N VAL A 121 22.03 17.51 -24.80
CA VAL A 121 22.74 17.19 -26.05
C VAL A 121 23.74 18.29 -26.40
N ALA A 122 23.33 19.56 -26.31
CA ALA A 122 24.23 20.68 -26.57
C ALA A 122 25.40 20.73 -25.58
N GLN A 123 25.15 20.47 -24.30
CA GLN A 123 26.17 20.43 -23.26
C GLN A 123 27.18 19.29 -23.48
N LEU A 124 26.70 18.09 -23.82
CA LEU A 124 27.57 16.96 -24.15
C LEU A 124 28.50 17.30 -25.32
N GLY A 125 27.96 17.91 -26.39
CA GLY A 125 28.78 18.32 -27.54
C GLY A 125 29.87 19.33 -27.18
N GLN A 126 29.64 20.23 -26.21
CA GLN A 126 30.67 21.16 -25.73
C GLN A 126 31.79 20.44 -24.96
N VAL A 127 31.44 19.49 -24.09
CA VAL A 127 32.42 18.69 -23.33
C VAL A 127 33.26 17.83 -24.26
N GLU A 128 32.64 17.14 -25.23
CA GLU A 128 33.34 16.30 -26.20
C GLU A 128 34.32 17.11 -27.06
N GLN A 129 33.90 18.28 -27.56
CA GLN A 129 34.79 19.16 -28.31
C GLN A 129 35.95 19.70 -27.44
N ALA A 130 35.71 20.00 -26.17
CA ALA A 130 36.77 20.43 -25.26
C ALA A 130 37.78 19.32 -25.00
N LEU A 131 37.31 18.07 -24.85
CA LEU A 131 38.16 16.90 -24.69
C LEU A 131 39.03 16.66 -25.93
N GLU A 132 38.46 16.71 -27.13
CA GLU A 132 39.19 16.55 -28.39
C GLU A 132 40.31 17.59 -28.53
N ARG A 133 40.02 18.86 -28.25
CA ARG A 133 41.03 19.93 -28.28
C ARG A 133 42.15 19.69 -27.27
N ARG A 134 41.85 19.13 -26.11
CA ARG A 134 42.85 18.85 -25.07
C ARG A 134 43.78 17.71 -25.48
N VAL A 135 43.22 16.62 -26.01
CA VAL A 135 43.98 15.47 -26.54
C VAL A 135 44.90 15.90 -27.69
N GLN A 136 44.43 16.80 -28.56
CA GLN A 136 45.25 17.33 -29.66
C GLN A 136 46.43 18.22 -29.17
N ARG A 137 46.25 19.01 -28.11
CA ARG A 137 47.34 19.81 -27.50
C ARG A 137 48.37 18.94 -26.78
N GLU A 138 47.93 17.92 -26.07
CA GLU A 138 48.81 16.94 -25.42
C GLU A 138 49.66 16.19 -26.45
N ALA A 139 49.08 15.81 -27.59
CA ALA A 139 49.81 15.22 -28.70
C ALA A 139 50.84 16.18 -29.35
N ALA A 140 50.63 17.49 -29.24
CA ALA A 140 51.54 18.52 -29.75
C ALA A 140 52.65 18.93 -28.77
N GLY A 141 52.69 18.35 -27.56
CA GLY A 141 53.73 18.61 -26.56
C GLY A 141 53.61 19.95 -25.82
N ASP A 142 52.48 20.63 -25.94
CA ASP A 142 52.23 21.93 -25.31
C ASP A 142 51.62 21.75 -23.91
N VAL A 143 52.48 21.73 -22.90
CA VAL A 143 52.09 21.64 -21.48
C VAL A 143 52.16 23.06 -20.89
N GLY A 144 51.21 23.91 -21.26
CA GLY A 144 51.20 25.33 -20.88
C GLY A 144 49.86 25.86 -20.37
N THR A 145 49.85 26.22 -19.08
CA THR A 145 48.92 27.08 -18.30
C THR A 145 47.40 26.84 -18.39
N THR A 146 46.81 26.48 -17.24
CA THR A 146 45.36 26.46 -16.98
C THR A 146 44.77 27.87 -17.12
N SER A 147 44.22 28.16 -18.30
CA SER A 147 43.37 29.33 -18.53
C SER A 147 41.92 29.00 -18.14
N ASP A 148 41.15 30.01 -17.71
CA ASP A 148 39.70 30.01 -17.52
C ASP A 148 38.91 29.25 -18.61
N ALA A 149 39.45 29.19 -19.84
CA ALA A 149 38.87 28.43 -20.97
C ALA A 149 38.80 26.90 -20.75
N VAL A 150 39.43 26.36 -19.70
CA VAL A 150 39.37 24.93 -19.32
C VAL A 150 38.39 24.67 -18.17
N GLU A 151 38.05 25.69 -17.37
CA GLU A 151 37.19 25.52 -16.19
C GLU A 151 35.72 25.32 -16.57
N GLU A 152 35.21 26.07 -17.55
CA GLU A 152 33.81 26.00 -17.97
C GLU A 152 33.42 24.61 -18.55
N PRO A 153 34.22 23.99 -19.46
CA PRO A 153 33.93 22.62 -19.91
C PRO A 153 34.06 21.56 -18.81
N LEU A 154 34.92 21.78 -17.82
CA LEU A 154 35.10 20.87 -16.70
C LEU A 154 33.90 20.91 -15.75
N GLN A 155 33.40 22.09 -15.42
CA GLN A 155 32.17 22.27 -14.64
C GLN A 155 30.95 21.63 -15.34
N LEU A 156 30.89 21.78 -16.67
CA LEU A 156 29.83 21.17 -17.47
C LEU A 156 29.89 19.63 -17.45
N ALA A 157 31.10 19.07 -17.51
CA ALA A 157 31.32 17.63 -17.36
C ALA A 157 30.88 17.12 -15.98
N GLU A 158 31.25 17.83 -14.90
CA GLU A 158 30.82 17.51 -13.53
C GLU A 158 29.29 17.56 -13.38
N GLN A 159 28.64 18.54 -14.03
CA GLN A 159 27.19 18.66 -14.06
C GLN A 159 26.53 17.47 -14.76
N LEU A 160 27.05 17.05 -15.93
CA LEU A 160 26.56 15.90 -16.69
C LEU A 160 26.74 14.59 -15.91
N GLU A 161 27.89 14.39 -15.26
CA GLU A 161 28.11 13.24 -14.39
C GLU A 161 27.12 13.19 -13.22
N ALA A 162 26.88 14.35 -12.58
CA ALA A 162 25.92 14.43 -11.49
C ALA A 162 24.49 14.15 -11.97
N SER A 163 24.14 14.59 -13.18
CA SER A 163 22.86 14.28 -13.81
C SER A 163 22.72 12.79 -14.13
N HIS A 164 23.78 12.15 -14.65
CA HIS A 164 23.82 10.70 -14.87
C HIS A 164 23.67 9.91 -13.57
N ARG A 165 24.34 10.34 -12.48
CA ARG A 165 24.18 9.73 -11.14
C ARG A 165 22.73 9.83 -10.64
N LEU A 166 22.04 10.94 -10.90
CA LEU A 166 20.63 11.11 -10.51
C LEU A 166 19.70 10.17 -11.31
N LEU A 167 19.89 10.10 -12.63
CA LEU A 167 19.11 9.24 -13.53
C LEU A 167 19.30 7.75 -13.25
N THR A 168 20.49 7.35 -12.82
CA THR A 168 20.82 5.94 -12.51
C THR A 168 20.64 5.58 -11.04
N SER A 169 20.17 6.51 -10.20
CA SER A 169 19.94 6.26 -8.78
C SER A 169 18.93 5.14 -8.57
N THR A 170 19.32 4.15 -7.77
CA THR A 170 18.50 2.98 -7.42
C THR A 170 17.35 3.33 -6.48
N LYS A 171 17.40 4.48 -5.80
CA LYS A 171 16.38 4.92 -4.86
C LYS A 171 16.05 6.39 -5.06
N CYS A 172 14.78 6.69 -5.29
CA CYS A 172 14.25 8.04 -5.38
C CYS A 172 13.00 8.13 -4.49
N THR A 173 12.91 9.13 -3.62
CA THR A 173 11.77 9.32 -2.72
C THR A 173 11.13 10.68 -2.97
N VAL A 174 9.82 10.70 -3.18
CA VAL A 174 9.04 11.95 -3.33
C VAL A 174 8.06 12.05 -2.18
N THR A 175 8.00 13.22 -1.57
CA THR A 175 7.05 13.54 -0.52
C THR A 175 6.15 14.68 -1.00
N ALA A 176 4.84 14.50 -0.91
CA ALA A 176 3.86 15.54 -1.20
C ALA A 176 3.03 15.80 0.05
N GLU A 177 2.95 17.04 0.49
CA GLU A 177 2.22 17.44 1.69
C GLU A 177 0.95 18.20 1.30
N GLU A 178 -0.19 17.76 1.82
CA GLU A 178 -1.46 18.47 1.69
C GLU A 178 -1.63 19.47 2.82
N GLU A 179 -2.13 20.66 2.50
CA GLU A 179 -2.50 21.70 3.47
C GLU A 179 -3.62 21.15 4.38
N GLY A 180 -3.27 20.68 5.59
CA GLY A 180 -4.20 20.02 6.51
C GLY A 180 -3.76 18.65 7.04
N GLY A 181 -2.59 18.14 6.65
CA GLY A 181 -1.85 17.17 7.46
C GLY A 181 -1.69 15.76 6.90
N SER A 182 -2.06 15.50 5.64
CA SER A 182 -1.74 14.23 4.97
C SER A 182 -0.46 14.40 4.13
N SER A 183 0.61 13.70 4.50
CA SER A 183 1.84 13.62 3.71
C SER A 183 1.91 12.28 2.97
N TRP A 184 2.05 12.32 1.66
CA TRP A 184 2.18 11.14 0.79
C TRP A 184 3.65 10.93 0.46
N THR A 185 4.18 9.73 0.67
CA THR A 185 5.57 9.40 0.33
C THR A 185 5.61 8.24 -0.66
N ALA A 186 6.27 8.42 -1.81
CA ALA A 186 6.48 7.38 -2.80
C ALA A 186 7.97 7.02 -2.89
N SER A 187 8.29 5.72 -2.84
CA SER A 187 9.63 5.21 -3.15
C SER A 187 9.63 4.67 -4.57
N VAL A 188 10.32 5.37 -5.47
CA VAL A 188 10.23 5.16 -6.91
C VAL A 188 11.44 4.38 -7.40
N GLN A 189 11.18 3.16 -7.89
CA GLN A 189 12.18 2.27 -8.47
C GLN A 189 12.54 2.70 -9.91
N PRO A 190 13.67 2.25 -10.47
CA PRO A 190 13.97 2.42 -11.90
C PRO A 190 12.94 1.67 -12.77
N GLY A 191 12.60 2.22 -13.94
CA GLY A 191 11.61 1.66 -14.86
C GLY A 191 10.26 2.38 -14.88
N GLY A 192 9.70 2.58 -16.08
CA GLY A 192 8.35 3.13 -16.28
C GLY A 192 8.21 4.55 -15.77
N CYS A 193 7.26 4.80 -14.87
CA CYS A 193 7.04 6.12 -14.26
C CYS A 193 8.25 6.63 -13.46
N GLY A 194 9.11 5.71 -12.99
CA GLY A 194 10.29 6.10 -12.24
C GLY A 194 11.38 6.74 -13.07
N ASP A 195 11.47 6.41 -14.36
CA ASP A 195 12.41 7.05 -15.26
C ASP A 195 11.94 8.47 -15.58
N ILE A 196 10.64 8.64 -15.83
CA ILE A 196 10.00 9.95 -16.07
C ILE A 196 10.22 10.90 -14.89
N LEU A 197 10.02 10.42 -13.65
CA LEU A 197 10.25 11.23 -12.45
C LEU A 197 11.70 11.72 -12.34
N ARG A 198 12.68 10.87 -12.64
CA ARG A 198 14.10 11.24 -12.54
C ARG A 198 14.47 12.29 -13.57
N VAL A 199 13.84 12.28 -14.75
CA VAL A 199 14.00 13.37 -15.72
C VAL A 199 13.40 14.67 -15.18
N LEU A 200 12.22 14.63 -14.54
CA LEU A 200 11.63 15.82 -13.91
C LEU A 200 12.47 16.38 -12.75
N LEU A 201 13.19 15.54 -12.00
CA LEU A 201 14.12 16.00 -10.97
C LEU A 201 15.33 16.75 -11.54
N LEU A 202 15.78 16.39 -12.75
CA LEU A 202 16.82 17.16 -13.44
C LEU A 202 16.31 18.56 -13.80
N GLN A 203 15.05 18.68 -14.22
CA GLN A 203 14.43 19.99 -14.46
C GLN A 203 14.40 20.83 -13.18
N LEU A 204 13.95 20.26 -12.05
CA LEU A 204 13.96 20.96 -10.76
C LEU A 204 15.37 21.38 -10.33
N ARG A 205 16.41 20.59 -10.66
CA ARG A 205 17.81 20.95 -10.41
C ARG A 205 18.28 22.10 -11.30
N ALA A 206 17.92 22.07 -12.59
CA ALA A 206 18.23 23.14 -13.53
C ALA A 206 17.55 24.47 -13.12
N ASP A 207 16.34 24.38 -12.58
CA ASP A 207 15.58 25.52 -12.07
C ASP A 207 16.02 25.98 -10.67
N GLY A 208 17.07 25.38 -10.10
CA GLY A 208 17.62 25.71 -8.78
C GLY A 208 16.73 25.32 -7.60
N GLN A 209 15.66 24.57 -7.85
CA GLN A 209 14.70 24.10 -6.84
C GLN A 209 15.13 22.78 -6.19
N LEU A 210 16.09 22.08 -6.79
CA LEU A 210 16.70 20.86 -6.23
C LEU A 210 18.19 21.09 -5.95
N GLY A 211 18.51 21.39 -4.69
CA GLY A 211 19.88 21.53 -4.20
C GLY A 211 20.51 20.19 -3.82
N LYS A 212 21.82 20.04 -4.04
CA LYS A 212 22.59 18.93 -3.48
C LYS A 212 22.87 19.27 -2.01
N VAL A 213 22.33 18.49 -1.08
CA VAL A 213 22.68 18.62 0.34
C VAL A 213 24.06 18.00 0.50
N ASP A 214 25.10 18.83 0.49
CA ASP A 214 26.42 18.39 0.95
C ASP A 214 26.38 18.27 2.48
N ASP A 215 26.87 17.14 2.99
CA ASP A 215 26.95 16.77 4.41
C ASP A 215 27.89 17.72 5.19
N ALA A 216 27.55 19.01 5.35
CA ALA A 216 28.29 19.94 6.21
C ALA A 216 27.59 21.29 6.44
N ILE A 217 26.31 21.35 6.84
CA ILE A 217 25.84 22.50 7.62
C ILE A 217 24.99 22.00 8.79
N ALA A 218 25.62 22.04 9.97
CA ALA A 218 24.94 22.06 11.24
C ALA A 218 23.94 23.21 11.25
N VAL A 219 22.64 22.88 11.21
CA VAL A 219 21.63 23.80 11.69
C VAL A 219 21.71 23.79 13.21
N SER A 220 22.07 24.96 13.76
CA SER A 220 22.14 25.28 15.18
C SER A 220 20.95 24.70 15.96
N ASP A 221 21.24 24.10 17.12
CA ASP A 221 20.28 23.76 18.17
C ASP A 221 19.39 24.97 18.49
N GLY A 222 18.20 25.00 17.90
CA GLY A 222 17.02 25.67 18.46
C GLY A 222 16.25 24.64 19.29
N PRO A 223 15.49 25.06 20.32
CA PRO A 223 14.78 24.11 21.18
C PRO A 223 13.89 23.25 20.30
N ALA A 224 14.13 21.94 20.35
CA ALA A 224 13.49 20.94 19.53
C ALA A 224 11.98 21.23 19.44
N VAL A 225 11.54 21.69 18.26
CA VAL A 225 10.12 21.61 17.93
C VAL A 225 9.83 20.13 17.93
N ALA A 226 9.02 19.71 18.90
CA ALA A 226 8.70 18.32 19.13
C ALA A 226 8.37 17.67 17.78
N TYR A 227 9.19 16.69 17.41
CA TYR A 227 8.96 15.86 16.23
C TYR A 227 7.56 15.22 16.37
N VAL A 228 6.59 15.73 15.60
CA VAL A 228 5.26 15.13 15.49
C VAL A 228 5.21 14.44 14.13
N GLY A 229 5.72 13.20 14.11
CA GLY A 229 5.74 12.29 12.96
C GLY A 229 6.00 10.85 13.40
N SER A 230 5.85 9.88 12.50
CA SER A 230 6.10 8.46 12.80
C SER A 230 7.60 8.22 13.05
N PRO A 231 8.02 7.68 14.21
CA PRO A 231 9.42 7.66 14.64
C PRO A 231 10.40 7.33 13.50
N LEU A 232 11.40 8.20 13.27
CA LEU A 232 12.53 7.94 12.38
C LEU A 232 13.37 6.80 12.96
N ILE A 233 12.99 5.56 12.65
CA ILE A 233 13.77 4.37 13.00
C ILE A 233 14.86 4.25 11.92
N SER A 234 16.12 4.44 12.30
CA SER A 234 17.27 4.16 11.43
C SER A 234 17.25 2.67 11.04
N VAL A 235 17.19 2.38 9.74
CA VAL A 235 17.08 1.00 9.21
C VAL A 235 18.40 0.60 8.53
N LEU A 236 19.02 -0.47 9.00
CA LEU A 236 20.12 -1.15 8.31
C LEU A 236 19.56 -2.40 7.61
N THR A 237 19.76 -2.52 6.30
CA THR A 237 19.35 -3.70 5.53
C THR A 237 20.59 -4.41 5.00
N ILE A 238 20.73 -5.70 5.33
CA ILE A 238 21.86 -6.50 4.84
C ILE A 238 21.60 -6.93 3.39
N SER A 239 22.57 -6.72 2.51
CA SER A 239 22.54 -7.09 1.10
C SER A 239 23.66 -8.07 0.75
N ASP A 240 23.57 -8.75 -0.41
CA ASP A 240 24.58 -9.73 -0.84
C ASP A 240 25.98 -9.13 -1.01
N LYS A 241 26.09 -7.81 -1.20
CA LYS A 241 27.36 -7.09 -1.28
C LYS A 241 28.15 -7.10 0.03
N GLN A 242 27.48 -7.32 1.16
CA GLN A 242 28.07 -7.36 2.51
C GLN A 242 28.47 -8.78 2.93
N LEU A 243 28.26 -9.78 2.07
CA LEU A 243 28.66 -11.16 2.28
C LEU A 243 29.91 -11.49 1.45
N VAL A 244 30.86 -12.19 2.06
CA VAL A 244 31.97 -12.85 1.35
C VAL A 244 31.95 -14.32 1.69
N ASN A 245 31.74 -15.17 0.67
CA ASN A 245 31.61 -16.62 0.82
C ASN A 245 30.57 -17.03 1.88
N GLY A 246 29.46 -16.29 1.99
CA GLY A 246 28.40 -16.54 2.97
C GLY A 246 28.66 -15.99 4.38
N ARG A 247 29.85 -15.44 4.66
CA ARG A 247 30.18 -14.77 5.93
C ARG A 247 29.93 -13.27 5.86
N LEU A 248 29.38 -12.70 6.92
CA LEU A 248 29.07 -11.28 7.04
C LEU A 248 30.33 -10.45 7.33
N LYS A 249 30.54 -9.37 6.58
CA LYS A 249 31.65 -8.42 6.79
C LYS A 249 31.33 -7.43 7.90
N VAL A 250 31.30 -7.90 9.15
CA VAL A 250 30.91 -7.10 10.32
C VAL A 250 31.76 -5.83 10.46
N GLU A 251 33.08 -5.92 10.26
CA GLU A 251 33.98 -4.77 10.38
C GLU A 251 33.71 -3.67 9.35
N ASP A 252 33.42 -4.04 8.09
CA ASP A 252 33.09 -3.09 7.03
C ASP A 252 31.76 -2.40 7.33
N ILE A 253 30.76 -3.16 7.79
CA ILE A 253 29.44 -2.64 8.18
C ILE A 253 29.56 -1.66 9.34
N LEU A 254 30.34 -2.00 10.36
CA LEU A 254 30.56 -1.13 11.52
C LEU A 254 31.33 0.14 11.13
N ARG A 255 32.31 0.05 10.24
CA ARG A 255 33.06 1.20 9.75
C ARG A 255 32.18 2.19 8.98
N ASP A 256 31.26 1.68 8.17
CA ASP A 256 30.31 2.53 7.44
C ASP A 256 29.25 3.13 8.38
N ALA A 257 28.77 2.36 9.37
CA ALA A 257 27.85 2.86 10.39
C ALA A 257 28.49 3.94 11.28
N GLN A 258 29.78 3.81 11.61
CA GLN A 258 30.54 4.83 12.36
C GLN A 258 30.73 6.12 11.56
N LYS A 259 30.94 6.03 10.24
CA LYS A 259 31.06 7.22 9.37
C LYS A 259 29.76 8.01 9.25
N GLN A 260 28.61 7.33 9.33
CA GLN A 260 27.27 7.93 9.20
C GLN A 260 26.61 8.29 10.55
N TRP A 261 27.31 8.08 11.68
CA TRP A 261 26.88 8.34 13.07
C TRP A 261 25.42 7.95 13.42
N THR A 262 24.88 6.94 12.76
CA THR A 262 23.50 6.50 12.93
C THR A 262 23.49 5.04 13.33
N ILE A 263 23.43 4.79 14.64
CA ILE A 263 23.22 3.44 15.15
C ILE A 263 21.81 3.00 14.69
N PRO A 264 21.68 1.90 13.94
CA PRO A 264 20.39 1.44 13.44
C PRO A 264 19.50 0.99 14.60
N ARG A 265 18.22 1.36 14.55
CA ARG A 265 17.16 0.88 15.46
C ARG A 265 16.34 -0.25 14.83
N SER A 266 16.46 -0.47 13.52
CA SER A 266 15.87 -1.60 12.79
C SER A 266 16.94 -2.28 11.94
N LEU A 267 17.00 -3.60 12.01
CA LEU A 267 17.90 -4.42 11.20
C LEU A 267 17.07 -5.40 10.37
N LYS A 268 17.20 -5.33 9.05
CA LYS A 268 16.44 -6.15 8.10
C LYS A 268 17.31 -7.06 7.27
N ASN A 269 16.74 -8.20 6.88
CA ASN A 269 17.36 -9.20 6.01
C ASN A 269 18.70 -9.75 6.57
N LEU A 270 18.86 -9.80 7.91
CA LEU A 270 20.09 -10.31 8.53
C LEU A 270 20.32 -11.77 8.11
N LYS A 271 21.50 -12.03 7.53
CA LYS A 271 21.90 -13.34 7.01
C LYS A 271 23.41 -13.47 6.96
N GLY A 272 23.87 -14.71 6.83
CA GLY A 272 25.29 -15.06 6.72
C GLY A 272 25.93 -15.40 8.06
N ASP A 273 27.02 -16.15 7.99
CA ASP A 273 27.78 -16.58 9.17
C ASP A 273 28.42 -15.38 9.89
N GLY A 274 28.49 -15.41 11.21
CA GLY A 274 29.00 -14.32 12.05
C GLY A 274 27.98 -13.20 12.30
N SER A 275 26.69 -13.43 12.02
CA SER A 275 25.62 -12.48 12.30
C SER A 275 25.50 -12.14 13.80
N GLU A 276 25.86 -13.07 14.67
CA GLU A 276 25.91 -12.91 16.12
C GLU A 276 26.93 -11.85 16.57
N ASP A 277 28.05 -11.71 15.86
CA ASP A 277 29.08 -10.71 16.18
C ASP A 277 28.57 -9.29 15.93
N LEU A 278 27.79 -9.11 14.85
CA LEU A 278 27.12 -7.84 14.59
C LEU A 278 26.10 -7.53 15.69
N LEU A 279 25.25 -8.51 16.04
CA LEU A 279 24.25 -8.33 17.10
C LEU A 279 24.88 -8.02 18.46
N ARG A 280 26.06 -8.57 18.78
CA ARG A 280 26.78 -8.24 20.02
C ARG A 280 27.14 -6.76 20.12
N VAL A 281 27.38 -6.10 18.98
CA VAL A 281 27.76 -4.68 18.93
C VAL A 281 26.53 -3.77 18.88
N ILE A 282 25.57 -4.04 18.00
CA ILE A 282 24.43 -3.14 17.77
C ILE A 282 23.14 -3.53 18.50
N GLY A 283 23.08 -4.75 19.04
CA GLY A 283 21.84 -5.36 19.55
C GLY A 283 21.18 -4.58 20.70
N ALA A 284 21.94 -3.88 21.54
CA ALA A 284 21.41 -3.06 22.62
C ALA A 284 20.53 -1.89 22.11
N HIS A 285 20.69 -1.48 20.85
CA HIS A 285 20.02 -0.32 20.27
C HIS A 285 18.85 -0.70 19.34
N LEU A 286 18.76 -1.99 18.97
CA LEU A 286 17.76 -2.48 18.04
C LEU A 286 16.39 -2.62 18.72
N VAL A 287 15.38 -2.12 18.01
CA VAL A 287 13.95 -2.21 18.32
C VAL A 287 13.26 -3.22 17.40
N GLU A 288 13.76 -3.38 16.18
CA GLU A 288 13.26 -4.32 15.18
C GLU A 288 14.40 -5.17 14.60
N LEU A 289 14.16 -6.47 14.48
CA LEU A 289 15.07 -7.42 13.86
C LEU A 289 14.31 -8.36 12.92
N GLU A 290 14.75 -8.43 11.67
CA GLU A 290 14.28 -9.35 10.65
C GLU A 290 15.47 -10.12 10.04
N THR A 291 15.41 -11.44 10.09
CA THR A 291 16.40 -12.33 9.47
C THR A 291 15.93 -12.90 8.15
N SER A 292 16.89 -13.33 7.35
CA SER A 292 16.65 -13.95 6.05
C SER A 292 17.25 -15.34 6.02
N GLY A 293 16.40 -16.33 5.78
CA GLY A 293 16.78 -17.74 5.89
C GLY A 293 16.83 -18.23 7.34
N GLU A 294 17.38 -19.43 7.51
CA GLU A 294 17.48 -20.12 8.81
C GLU A 294 18.55 -19.50 9.68
N VAL A 295 18.19 -19.16 10.91
CA VAL A 295 19.10 -18.53 11.89
C VAL A 295 19.87 -19.58 12.68
N GLN A 296 21.13 -19.32 12.96
CA GLN A 296 21.92 -20.15 13.86
C GLN A 296 21.50 -19.92 15.33
N PRO A 297 21.62 -20.92 16.22
CA PRO A 297 21.31 -20.76 17.64
C PRO A 297 22.08 -19.63 18.32
N SER A 298 23.35 -19.40 17.94
CA SER A 298 24.19 -18.29 18.45
C SER A 298 23.57 -16.91 18.23
N VAL A 299 22.91 -16.70 17.08
CA VAL A 299 22.17 -15.46 16.79
C VAL A 299 21.01 -15.30 17.77
N MET A 300 20.27 -16.38 18.04
CA MET A 300 19.14 -16.34 18.97
C MET A 300 19.57 -16.17 20.44
N GLU A 301 20.78 -16.62 20.81
CA GLU A 301 21.36 -16.33 22.13
C GLU A 301 21.61 -14.83 22.34
N GLU A 302 22.06 -14.13 21.29
CA GLU A 302 22.16 -12.66 21.34
C GLU A 302 20.78 -12.00 21.36
N VAL A 303 19.82 -12.49 20.57
CA VAL A 303 18.44 -11.99 20.58
C VAL A 303 17.80 -12.08 21.97
N GLN A 304 18.02 -13.19 22.69
CA GLN A 304 17.51 -13.37 24.05
C GLN A 304 17.96 -12.24 25.01
N LYS A 305 19.17 -11.68 24.80
CA LYS A 305 19.75 -10.62 25.65
C LYS A 305 19.24 -9.22 25.30
N MET A 306 18.57 -9.03 24.16
CA MET A 306 18.17 -7.72 23.63
C MET A 306 16.91 -7.15 24.30
N SER A 307 17.06 -6.55 25.49
CA SER A 307 15.96 -5.96 26.28
C SER A 307 15.18 -4.82 25.58
N GLY A 308 15.78 -4.17 24.58
CA GLY A 308 15.16 -3.10 23.78
C GLY A 308 14.24 -3.58 22.67
N LEU A 309 14.34 -4.86 22.28
CA LEU A 309 13.66 -5.39 21.09
C LEU A 309 12.14 -5.40 21.27
N ARG A 310 11.41 -4.98 20.24
CA ARG A 310 9.94 -4.94 20.20
C ARG A 310 9.36 -5.76 19.06
N ARG A 311 10.07 -5.85 17.95
CA ARG A 311 9.65 -6.60 16.76
C ARG A 311 10.70 -7.62 16.37
N LEU A 312 10.30 -8.88 16.22
CA LEU A 312 11.20 -9.97 15.84
C LEU A 312 10.56 -10.81 14.73
N GLN A 313 11.27 -10.94 13.61
CA GLN A 313 10.94 -11.86 12.54
C GLN A 313 12.13 -12.78 12.27
N VAL A 314 11.95 -14.08 12.52
CA VAL A 314 13.00 -15.09 12.33
C VAL A 314 12.46 -16.38 11.72
N LYS A 315 13.34 -17.12 11.07
CA LYS A 315 13.09 -18.51 10.67
C LYS A 315 14.11 -19.40 11.37
N CYS A 316 13.63 -20.32 12.19
CA CYS A 316 14.47 -21.32 12.85
C CYS A 316 14.61 -22.57 12.00
N ALA A 317 15.68 -23.32 12.22
CA ALA A 317 15.88 -24.64 11.65
C ALA A 317 15.08 -25.70 12.42
N MET A 318 14.74 -26.79 11.73
CA MET A 318 14.13 -27.98 12.33
C MET A 318 15.10 -28.67 13.28
N ASP A 319 14.56 -29.38 14.27
CA ASP A 319 15.29 -30.26 15.20
C ASP A 319 16.49 -29.61 15.91
N THR A 320 16.50 -28.28 15.99
CA THR A 320 17.56 -27.49 16.61
C THR A 320 17.04 -26.85 17.89
N ALA A 321 17.82 -26.92 18.96
CA ALA A 321 17.49 -26.26 20.20
C ALA A 321 17.78 -24.76 20.09
N TYR A 322 16.79 -23.93 20.41
CA TYR A 322 16.91 -22.48 20.46
C TYR A 322 16.59 -21.96 21.86
N PRO A 323 17.22 -20.85 22.28
CA PRO A 323 16.92 -20.22 23.55
C PRO A 323 15.50 -19.62 23.60
N ASP A 324 15.10 -19.23 24.80
CA ASP A 324 13.84 -18.54 25.07
C ASP A 324 13.75 -17.18 24.36
N LEU A 325 12.52 -16.76 24.05
CA LEU A 325 12.26 -15.46 23.42
C LEU A 325 12.23 -14.33 24.46
N PRO A 326 12.67 -13.11 24.08
CA PRO A 326 12.53 -11.95 24.94
C PRO A 326 11.06 -11.63 25.25
N LEU A 327 10.72 -11.40 26.52
CA LEU A 327 9.33 -11.27 26.97
C LEU A 327 8.67 -9.93 26.61
N GLN A 328 9.46 -8.91 26.29
CA GLN A 328 9.02 -7.55 26.01
C GLN A 328 8.54 -7.31 24.57
N LEU A 329 8.53 -8.35 23.73
CA LEU A 329 8.13 -8.28 22.34
C LEU A 329 6.65 -7.86 22.19
N GLU A 330 6.40 -7.03 21.18
CA GLU A 330 5.09 -6.54 20.78
C GLU A 330 4.61 -7.22 19.50
N GLU A 331 5.54 -7.55 18.60
CA GLU A 331 5.27 -8.27 17.36
C GLU A 331 6.29 -9.40 17.17
N LEU A 332 5.78 -10.61 16.96
CA LEU A 332 6.60 -11.82 16.84
C LEU A 332 6.19 -12.62 15.61
N SER A 333 7.16 -12.96 14.77
CA SER A 333 6.98 -13.84 13.62
C SER A 333 8.09 -14.87 13.62
N VAL A 334 7.72 -16.14 13.86
CA VAL A 334 8.67 -17.25 13.86
C VAL A 334 8.19 -18.34 12.91
N THR A 335 9.04 -18.63 11.92
CA THR A 335 8.87 -19.81 11.06
C THR A 335 9.65 -20.95 11.68
N VAL A 336 8.97 -22.04 12.07
CA VAL A 336 9.46 -23.12 12.94
C VAL A 336 9.68 -22.66 14.40
N MET A 337 8.74 -22.96 15.30
CA MET A 337 8.84 -22.66 16.74
C MET A 337 9.20 -23.90 17.55
N THR A 338 10.02 -23.71 18.59
CA THR A 338 10.25 -24.74 19.62
C THR A 338 9.17 -24.68 20.71
N GLU A 339 9.09 -25.74 21.54
CA GLU A 339 8.15 -25.78 22.66
C GLU A 339 8.39 -24.62 23.65
N ASN A 340 9.64 -24.38 24.05
CA ASN A 340 9.99 -23.33 25.00
C ASN A 340 9.63 -21.94 24.46
N GLN A 341 9.87 -21.69 23.16
CA GLN A 341 9.52 -20.42 22.53
C GLN A 341 8.01 -20.20 22.51
N LEU A 342 7.21 -21.26 22.26
CA LEU A 342 5.76 -21.15 22.27
C LEU A 342 5.22 -20.98 23.70
N ARG A 343 5.85 -21.58 24.72
CA ARG A 343 5.55 -21.33 26.13
C ARG A 343 5.87 -19.89 26.56
N CYS A 344 6.91 -19.27 25.99
CA CYS A 344 7.22 -17.87 26.28
C CYS A 344 6.08 -16.93 25.88
N VAL A 345 5.35 -17.22 24.80
CA VAL A 345 4.20 -16.43 24.33
C VAL A 345 3.14 -16.24 25.42
N GLU A 346 2.91 -17.25 26.27
CA GLU A 346 1.96 -17.18 27.40
C GLU A 346 2.30 -16.05 28.37
N ARG A 347 3.59 -15.75 28.52
CA ARG A 347 4.13 -14.82 29.51
C ARG A 347 4.50 -13.46 28.91
N MET A 348 4.14 -13.17 27.66
CA MET A 348 4.50 -11.90 27.00
C MET A 348 3.42 -10.83 27.26
N PRO A 349 3.65 -9.84 28.16
CA PRO A 349 2.62 -8.89 28.56
C PRO A 349 2.27 -7.85 27.50
N ARG A 350 3.11 -7.68 26.47
CA ARG A 350 2.96 -6.63 25.46
C ARG A 350 2.68 -7.15 24.05
N LEU A 351 2.58 -8.47 23.86
CA LEU A 351 2.41 -9.06 22.54
C LEU A 351 1.05 -8.70 21.95
N ARG A 352 1.07 -8.09 20.77
CA ARG A 352 -0.10 -7.64 20.00
C ARG A 352 -0.27 -8.42 18.70
N SER A 353 0.83 -8.87 18.10
CA SER A 353 0.83 -9.60 16.84
C SER A 353 1.72 -10.83 16.93
N LEU A 354 1.18 -11.99 16.54
CA LEU A 354 1.88 -13.27 16.53
C LEU A 354 1.68 -14.02 15.22
N LYS A 355 2.77 -14.45 14.59
CA LYS A 355 2.78 -15.40 13.48
C LYS A 355 3.57 -16.65 13.86
N ALA A 356 2.87 -17.80 13.90
CA ALA A 356 3.40 -19.11 14.30
C ALA A 356 2.97 -20.18 13.28
N TYR A 357 3.81 -20.49 12.30
CA TYR A 357 3.43 -21.38 11.19
C TYR A 357 3.70 -22.86 11.44
N ASP A 358 4.87 -23.19 11.99
CA ASP A 358 5.31 -24.59 12.02
C ASP A 358 5.76 -24.94 13.44
N TYR A 359 5.08 -25.90 14.07
CA TYR A 359 5.43 -26.41 15.40
C TYR A 359 5.38 -27.94 15.37
N PHE A 360 6.49 -28.58 15.69
CA PHE A 360 6.62 -30.04 15.54
C PHE A 360 6.69 -30.78 16.89
N GLY A 361 6.76 -30.05 18.00
CA GLY A 361 6.82 -30.61 19.36
C GLY A 361 5.51 -31.27 19.84
N PRO A 362 5.48 -31.75 21.10
CA PRO A 362 4.29 -32.40 21.68
C PRO A 362 3.08 -31.47 21.74
N ASN A 363 1.86 -32.00 21.74
CA ASN A 363 0.68 -31.13 21.80
C ASN A 363 0.64 -30.34 23.12
N LEU A 364 0.52 -29.02 23.02
CA LEU A 364 0.48 -28.12 24.18
C LEU A 364 -0.94 -27.64 24.44
N THR A 365 -1.22 -27.35 25.72
CA THR A 365 -2.43 -26.68 26.17
C THR A 365 -2.04 -25.36 26.82
N PHE A 366 -2.74 -24.31 26.43
CA PHE A 366 -2.55 -22.93 26.86
C PHE A 366 -3.72 -22.51 27.75
N PRO A 367 -3.46 -22.00 28.97
CA PRO A 367 -4.51 -21.39 29.78
C PRO A 367 -4.97 -20.06 29.15
N PRO A 368 -6.14 -19.52 29.54
CA PRO A 368 -6.56 -18.18 29.16
C PRO A 368 -5.47 -17.15 29.45
N SER A 369 -5.17 -16.30 28.47
CA SER A 369 -4.14 -15.28 28.58
C SER A 369 -4.47 -14.29 29.69
N GLN A 370 -3.54 -14.10 30.62
CA GLN A 370 -3.67 -13.13 31.70
C GLN A 370 -3.50 -11.69 31.21
N HIS A 371 -2.93 -11.50 30.01
CA HIS A 371 -2.61 -10.20 29.47
C HIS A 371 -3.70 -9.66 28.54
N GLY A 372 -4.35 -10.53 27.76
CA GLY A 372 -5.47 -10.16 26.90
C GLY A 372 -5.16 -9.04 25.90
N ARG A 373 -3.93 -9.01 25.35
CA ARG A 373 -3.47 -7.94 24.42
C ARG A 373 -3.24 -8.37 22.99
N LEU A 374 -3.27 -9.67 22.71
CA LEU A 374 -3.03 -10.20 21.37
C LEU A 374 -4.23 -9.86 20.48
N LEU A 375 -3.99 -9.05 19.44
CA LEU A 375 -5.01 -8.56 18.52
C LEU A 375 -4.99 -9.31 17.20
N TRP A 376 -3.80 -9.74 16.77
CA TRP A 376 -3.58 -10.41 15.48
C TRP A 376 -2.83 -11.73 15.70
N LEU A 377 -3.36 -12.81 15.15
CA LEU A 377 -2.78 -14.15 15.23
C LEU A 377 -2.80 -14.81 13.86
N SER A 378 -1.66 -15.32 13.43
CA SER A 378 -1.55 -16.19 12.26
C SER A 378 -0.94 -17.51 12.66
N VAL A 379 -1.66 -18.59 12.35
CA VAL A 379 -1.29 -19.95 12.76
C VAL A 379 -1.32 -20.92 11.60
N GLY A 380 -0.27 -21.74 11.52
CA GLY A 380 -0.22 -22.87 10.63
C GLY A 380 -0.91 -24.08 11.25
N PHE A 381 -2.01 -24.56 10.64
CA PHE A 381 -2.68 -25.77 11.11
C PHE A 381 -2.11 -27.01 10.42
N HIS A 382 -1.35 -27.84 11.12
CA HIS A 382 -1.12 -29.23 10.71
C HIS A 382 -2.10 -30.15 11.44
N THR A 383 -2.62 -31.21 10.80
CA THR A 383 -3.63 -32.11 11.41
C THR A 383 -3.23 -32.62 12.79
N GLU A 384 -1.96 -32.96 12.98
CA GLU A 384 -1.44 -33.47 14.27
C GLU A 384 -1.33 -32.41 15.36
N LYS A 385 -1.22 -31.13 14.96
CA LYS A 385 -0.92 -29.99 15.84
C LYS A 385 -2.10 -29.03 15.97
N LYS A 386 -3.21 -29.35 15.31
CA LYS A 386 -4.50 -28.66 15.41
C LYS A 386 -4.94 -28.46 16.87
N PRO A 387 -4.84 -29.44 17.79
CA PRO A 387 -5.22 -29.22 19.20
C PRO A 387 -4.43 -28.09 19.85
N THR A 388 -3.12 -28.02 19.58
CA THR A 388 -2.23 -26.97 20.09
C THR A 388 -2.63 -25.60 19.55
N MET A 389 -2.84 -25.50 18.23
CA MET A 389 -3.24 -24.22 17.60
C MET A 389 -4.62 -23.75 18.08
N LEU A 390 -5.59 -24.64 18.21
CA LEU A 390 -6.90 -24.31 18.79
C LEU A 390 -6.79 -23.89 20.25
N SER A 391 -5.93 -24.54 21.04
CA SER A 391 -5.70 -24.13 22.43
C SER A 391 -5.07 -22.75 22.51
N LEU A 392 -4.13 -22.41 21.61
CA LEU A 392 -3.54 -21.07 21.54
C LEU A 392 -4.58 -20.01 21.15
N ILE A 393 -5.43 -20.31 20.17
CA ILE A 393 -6.53 -19.43 19.76
C ILE A 393 -7.48 -19.19 20.95
N ARG A 394 -7.89 -20.25 21.67
CA ARG A 394 -8.75 -20.14 22.86
C ARG A 394 -8.13 -19.30 23.96
N ALA A 395 -6.84 -19.44 24.19
CA ALA A 395 -6.13 -18.67 25.20
C ALA A 395 -6.25 -17.14 24.97
N HIS A 396 -6.33 -16.70 23.71
CA HIS A 396 -6.41 -15.29 23.34
C HIS A 396 -7.78 -14.85 22.82
N ALA A 397 -8.83 -15.67 23.02
CA ALA A 397 -10.13 -15.46 22.39
C ALA A 397 -10.85 -14.15 22.77
N SER A 398 -10.55 -13.62 23.96
CA SER A 398 -11.15 -12.37 24.46
C SER A 398 -10.63 -11.11 23.76
N SER A 399 -9.38 -11.12 23.26
CA SER A 399 -8.74 -9.93 22.68
C SER A 399 -8.52 -10.02 21.18
N LEU A 400 -8.54 -11.24 20.62
CA LEU A 400 -8.19 -11.48 19.22
C LEU A 400 -9.20 -10.84 18.27
N GLN A 401 -8.72 -9.94 17.40
CA GLN A 401 -9.53 -9.21 16.42
C GLN A 401 -9.37 -9.78 15.00
N GLU A 402 -8.19 -10.27 14.67
CA GLU A 402 -7.90 -10.83 13.36
C GLU A 402 -7.15 -12.16 13.47
N LEU A 403 -7.71 -13.19 12.84
CA LEU A 403 -7.18 -14.54 12.86
C LEU A 403 -6.89 -15.00 11.44
N HIS A 404 -5.67 -15.43 11.19
CA HIS A 404 -5.24 -16.03 9.93
C HIS A 404 -5.02 -17.52 10.16
N VAL A 405 -5.79 -18.34 9.45
CA VAL A 405 -5.69 -19.80 9.51
C VAL A 405 -5.16 -20.33 8.21
N TYR A 406 -4.06 -21.05 8.31
CA TYR A 406 -3.53 -21.82 7.21
C TYR A 406 -4.37 -23.09 6.96
N CYS A 407 -5.03 -23.19 5.80
CA CYS A 407 -5.84 -24.36 5.48
C CYS A 407 -6.02 -24.55 3.96
N THR A 408 -6.45 -25.74 3.55
CA THR A 408 -6.87 -26.04 2.19
C THR A 408 -8.31 -26.54 2.16
N PHE A 409 -9.03 -26.27 1.06
CA PHE A 409 -10.36 -26.84 0.78
C PHE A 409 -10.29 -28.13 -0.05
N SER A 410 -9.10 -28.54 -0.51
CA SER A 410 -8.88 -29.77 -1.25
C SER A 410 -8.40 -30.89 -0.31
N ALA A 411 -9.04 -32.05 -0.41
CA ALA A 411 -8.60 -33.26 0.26
C ALA A 411 -7.26 -33.81 -0.28
N SER A 412 -6.72 -33.25 -1.38
CA SER A 412 -5.43 -33.66 -1.95
C SER A 412 -4.26 -33.42 -0.99
N ARG A 413 -4.33 -32.39 -0.14
CA ARG A 413 -3.38 -32.14 0.96
C ARG A 413 -4.07 -32.35 2.30
N ARG A 414 -4.28 -33.62 2.67
CA ARG A 414 -5.01 -34.04 3.89
C ARG A 414 -4.49 -33.39 5.18
N GLN A 415 -3.19 -33.11 5.25
CA GLN A 415 -2.51 -32.50 6.40
C GLN A 415 -2.99 -31.08 6.75
N PHE A 416 -3.66 -30.43 5.81
CA PHE A 416 -4.11 -29.04 5.92
C PHE A 416 -5.61 -28.88 5.59
N TYR A 417 -6.33 -29.99 5.43
CA TYR A 417 -7.76 -30.02 5.11
C TYR A 417 -8.58 -30.15 6.39
N PHE A 418 -9.38 -29.12 6.69
CA PHE A 418 -10.16 -29.02 7.93
C PHE A 418 -11.65 -28.77 7.62
N PRO A 419 -12.46 -29.83 7.42
CA PRO A 419 -13.86 -29.69 7.06
C PRO A 419 -14.69 -29.02 8.17
N ASP A 420 -14.37 -29.29 9.42
CA ASP A 420 -15.11 -28.79 10.60
C ASP A 420 -14.51 -27.50 11.19
N LEU A 421 -13.61 -26.83 10.46
CA LEU A 421 -12.86 -25.68 10.97
C LEU A 421 -13.77 -24.57 11.49
N GLY A 422 -14.89 -24.30 10.82
CA GLY A 422 -15.85 -23.27 11.24
C GLY A 422 -16.43 -23.55 12.63
N GLN A 423 -16.87 -24.80 12.86
CA GLN A 423 -17.40 -25.22 14.15
C GLN A 423 -16.33 -25.20 15.25
N GLU A 424 -15.13 -25.68 14.94
CA GLU A 424 -14.01 -25.73 15.90
C GLU A 424 -13.56 -24.34 16.34
N LEU A 425 -13.48 -23.39 15.40
CA LEU A 425 -13.13 -22.00 15.70
C LEU A 425 -14.26 -21.27 16.42
N ALA A 426 -15.53 -21.50 16.05
CA ALA A 426 -16.66 -20.93 16.77
C ALA A 426 -16.71 -21.39 18.24
N ALA A 427 -16.36 -22.66 18.49
CA ALA A 427 -16.23 -23.21 19.84
C ALA A 427 -15.07 -22.59 20.65
N CYS A 428 -14.20 -21.78 20.04
CA CYS A 428 -13.14 -21.09 20.75
C CYS A 428 -13.60 -19.81 21.47
N GLY A 429 -14.84 -19.36 21.29
CA GLY A 429 -15.40 -18.21 22.00
C GLY A 429 -14.76 -16.88 21.62
N LEU A 430 -14.50 -16.67 20.33
CA LEU A 430 -13.82 -15.50 19.77
C LEU A 430 -14.70 -14.24 19.79
N GLN A 431 -14.80 -13.58 20.96
CA GLN A 431 -15.73 -12.48 21.21
C GLN A 431 -15.37 -11.17 20.50
N SER A 432 -14.07 -10.90 20.31
CA SER A 432 -13.57 -9.66 19.74
C SER A 432 -13.22 -9.78 18.25
N LEU A 433 -13.43 -10.95 17.66
CA LEU A 433 -13.02 -11.24 16.29
C LEU A 433 -13.83 -10.41 15.30
N ARG A 434 -13.11 -9.78 14.37
CA ARG A 434 -13.68 -9.00 13.27
C ARG A 434 -13.35 -9.63 11.93
N ARG A 435 -12.18 -10.24 11.80
CA ARG A 435 -11.67 -10.78 10.53
C ARG A 435 -11.08 -12.18 10.70
N LEU A 436 -11.55 -13.12 9.89
CA LEU A 436 -10.99 -14.46 9.73
C LEU A 436 -10.48 -14.61 8.30
N VAL A 437 -9.17 -14.81 8.15
CA VAL A 437 -8.49 -14.94 6.85
C VAL A 437 -8.01 -16.37 6.66
N LEU A 438 -8.42 -16.99 5.55
CA LEU A 438 -7.97 -18.31 5.13
C LEU A 438 -6.76 -18.17 4.20
N CYS A 439 -5.63 -18.78 4.56
CA CYS A 439 -4.34 -18.68 3.87
C CYS A 439 -3.88 -20.02 3.25
N PHE A 440 -3.19 -19.97 2.10
CA PHE A 440 -2.69 -21.14 1.33
C PHE A 440 -1.19 -20.97 0.98
N THR A 441 -0.38 -22.05 1.04
CA THR A 441 1.08 -21.98 0.85
C THR A 441 1.46 -22.50 -0.52
N GLY A 442 2.51 -21.88 -1.07
CA GLY A 442 3.45 -22.54 -1.96
C GLY A 442 3.19 -22.40 -3.45
N LEU A 443 2.05 -21.86 -3.86
CA LEU A 443 1.81 -21.46 -5.25
C LEU A 443 1.02 -20.16 -5.26
N ALA A 444 1.32 -19.31 -6.24
CA ALA A 444 0.58 -18.09 -6.47
C ALA A 444 -0.93 -18.43 -6.59
N ARG A 445 -1.75 -17.52 -6.03
CA ARG A 445 -3.21 -17.43 -6.20
C ARG A 445 -3.94 -18.77 -6.50
N PRO A 446 -3.97 -19.76 -5.58
CA PRO A 446 -4.52 -21.09 -5.89
C PRO A 446 -6.00 -21.05 -6.29
N CYS A 447 -6.75 -20.06 -5.82
CA CYS A 447 -8.15 -19.85 -6.21
C CYS A 447 -8.29 -19.46 -7.69
N ILE A 448 -7.33 -18.72 -8.26
CA ILE A 448 -7.36 -18.19 -9.62
C ILE A 448 -6.62 -19.12 -10.58
N GLU A 449 -5.41 -19.54 -10.21
CA GLU A 449 -4.53 -20.34 -11.08
C GLU A 449 -5.02 -21.78 -11.30
N HIS A 450 -5.77 -22.33 -10.33
CA HIS A 450 -6.31 -23.70 -10.44
C HIS A 450 -7.82 -23.73 -10.72
N GLY A 451 -8.47 -22.59 -10.99
CA GLY A 451 -9.91 -22.52 -11.24
C GLY A 451 -10.78 -22.94 -10.04
N GLN A 452 -10.22 -22.93 -8.82
CA GLN A 452 -10.87 -23.45 -7.62
C GLN A 452 -11.69 -22.40 -6.85
N VAL A 453 -12.14 -21.33 -7.52
CA VAL A 453 -12.93 -20.23 -6.94
C VAL A 453 -14.20 -20.76 -6.26
N ALA A 454 -14.90 -21.72 -6.88
CA ALA A 454 -16.12 -22.30 -6.33
C ALA A 454 -15.88 -23.00 -4.98
N GLY A 455 -14.81 -23.79 -4.86
CA GLY A 455 -14.43 -24.45 -3.61
C GLY A 455 -14.07 -23.47 -2.50
N CYS A 456 -13.31 -22.42 -2.83
CA CYS A 456 -13.00 -21.33 -1.91
C CYS A 456 -14.26 -20.58 -1.44
N LEU A 457 -15.17 -20.23 -2.35
CA LEU A 457 -16.44 -19.56 -2.01
C LEU A 457 -17.33 -20.43 -1.12
N LEU A 458 -17.44 -21.73 -1.42
CA LEU A 458 -18.19 -22.68 -0.60
C LEU A 458 -17.58 -22.82 0.80
N GLN A 459 -16.26 -22.96 0.91
CA GLN A 459 -15.57 -23.02 2.20
C GLN A 459 -15.81 -21.76 3.03
N ARG A 460 -15.64 -20.58 2.41
CA ARG A 460 -15.88 -19.28 3.08
C ARG A 460 -17.32 -19.16 3.56
N ARG A 461 -18.32 -19.49 2.73
CA ARG A 461 -19.75 -19.45 3.10
C ARG A 461 -20.07 -20.43 4.22
N SER A 462 -19.54 -21.66 4.16
CA SER A 462 -19.71 -22.67 5.19
C SER A 462 -19.18 -22.18 6.54
N ILE A 463 -17.92 -21.71 6.58
CA ILE A 463 -17.30 -21.17 7.79
C ILE A 463 -18.05 -19.94 8.29
N ARG A 464 -18.44 -19.03 7.39
CA ARG A 464 -19.20 -17.82 7.72
C ARG A 464 -20.50 -18.10 8.47
N GLY A 465 -21.14 -19.23 8.19
CA GLY A 465 -22.37 -19.66 8.87
C GLY A 465 -22.21 -19.92 10.37
N PHE A 466 -20.98 -20.15 10.86
CA PHE A 466 -20.69 -20.38 12.27
C PHE A 466 -20.36 -19.11 13.06
N PHE A 467 -20.23 -17.96 12.39
CA PHE A 467 -19.82 -16.69 13.02
C PHE A 467 -20.89 -15.60 12.95
N PRO A 468 -20.93 -14.67 13.91
CA PRO A 468 -21.84 -13.51 13.89
C PRO A 468 -21.68 -12.63 12.64
N GLN A 469 -22.71 -11.86 12.30
CA GLN A 469 -22.73 -11.01 11.10
C GLN A 469 -21.62 -9.94 11.03
N HIS A 470 -20.98 -9.56 12.14
CA HIS A 470 -19.87 -8.61 12.12
C HIS A 470 -18.50 -9.23 11.80
N VAL A 471 -18.40 -10.57 11.71
CA VAL A 471 -17.14 -11.26 11.40
C VAL A 471 -17.00 -11.48 9.90
N ASP A 472 -15.97 -10.90 9.29
CA ASP A 472 -15.67 -11.10 7.89
C ASP A 472 -14.80 -12.34 7.67
N VAL A 473 -15.27 -13.26 6.82
CA VAL A 473 -14.54 -14.47 6.42
C VAL A 473 -14.00 -14.32 5.01
N MET A 474 -12.68 -14.27 4.91
CA MET A 474 -11.94 -13.84 3.72
C MET A 474 -10.95 -14.92 3.28
N CYS A 475 -10.63 -14.94 1.99
CA CYS A 475 -9.50 -15.71 1.48
C CYS A 475 -8.37 -14.73 1.17
N GLY A 476 -7.17 -14.98 1.71
CA GLY A 476 -6.01 -14.13 1.51
C GLY A 476 -5.66 -13.95 0.02
N SER A 477 -5.79 -15.02 -0.78
CA SER A 477 -5.51 -14.95 -2.22
C SER A 477 -6.57 -14.19 -3.02
N CYS A 478 -7.86 -14.39 -2.72
CA CYS A 478 -8.94 -13.67 -3.42
C CYS A 478 -8.97 -12.18 -3.05
N HIS A 479 -8.67 -11.83 -1.80
CA HIS A 479 -8.70 -10.44 -1.35
C HIS A 479 -7.60 -9.58 -1.99
N MET A 480 -6.39 -10.15 -2.20
CA MET A 480 -5.31 -9.49 -2.96
C MET A 480 -5.67 -9.22 -4.43
N SER A 481 -6.79 -9.75 -4.93
CA SER A 481 -7.28 -9.55 -6.30
C SER A 481 -8.26 -8.38 -6.41
N SER A 482 -8.95 -8.01 -5.33
CA SER A 482 -9.90 -6.90 -5.34
C SER A 482 -9.22 -5.53 -5.38
N THR A 483 -7.94 -5.47 -4.99
CA THR A 483 -7.06 -4.31 -5.20
C THR A 483 -6.35 -4.30 -6.56
N ALA A 484 -6.57 -5.31 -7.41
CA ALA A 484 -5.92 -5.46 -8.72
C ALA A 484 -6.93 -5.71 -9.87
N ILE A 485 -8.23 -5.52 -9.64
CA ILE A 485 -9.30 -5.54 -10.66
C ILE A 485 -9.96 -4.16 -10.79
N LEU A 486 -9.39 -3.14 -10.14
CA LEU A 486 -9.61 -1.74 -10.47
C LEU A 486 -8.25 -1.12 -10.80
N ASP A 487 -7.65 -1.60 -11.89
CA ASP A 487 -6.69 -0.88 -12.73
C ASP A 487 -6.72 -1.48 -14.14
#